data_AF-A0A7V2MDJ5-F1
#
_entry.id   AF-A0A7V2MDJ5-F1
#
_cell.length_a   1.000
_cell.length_b   1.000
_cell.length_c   1.000
_cell.angle_alpha   90.00
_cell.angle_beta   90.00
_cell.angle_gamma   90.00
#
_symmetry.space_group_name_H-M   'P 1'
#
loop_
_entity.id
_entity.type
_entity.pdbx_description
1 polymer ?
#
loop_
_entity_poly.entity_id
_entity_poly.type
_entity_poly.pdbx_seq_one_letter_code
_entity_poly.pdbx_strand_id
1 'polypeptide(L)'
;MTIELLHLQVRTRSGQPLGVVTDVSVDAETQTIRQYTVRRRRLLTGSTKTLLIDRRQVVGFDEDGMIVEDASVPDAAPSVSPQPAT
;
A
#
# COMPACT_ATOMS: atom_id res chain seq x y z
N MET A 1 17.32 -10.78 11.83
CA MET A 1 16.92 -9.37 11.95
C MET A 1 15.41 -9.31 12.00
N THR A 2 14.84 -8.73 13.05
CA THR A 2 13.39 -8.58 13.24
C THR A 2 12.99 -7.15 12.91
N ILE A 3 11.95 -6.95 12.10
CA ILE A 3 11.50 -5.62 11.67
C ILE A 3 10.11 -5.37 12.25
N GLU A 4 9.91 -4.19 12.84
CA GLU A 4 8.60 -3.72 13.26
C GLU A 4 7.87 -3.09 12.08
N LEU A 5 6.69 -3.63 11.75
CA LEU A 5 5.94 -3.22 10.57
C LEU A 5 5.09 -1.96 10.81
N LEU A 6 4.64 -1.71 12.04
CA LEU A 6 3.81 -0.56 12.38
C LEU A 6 4.65 0.71 12.46
N HIS A 7 4.07 1.82 12.00
CA HIS A 7 4.72 3.14 11.89
C HIS A 7 5.95 3.21 10.97
N LEU A 8 6.23 2.13 10.25
CA LEU A 8 7.33 2.09 9.29
C LEU A 8 7.04 3.05 8.13
N GLN A 9 8.02 3.86 7.75
CA GLN A 9 7.88 4.71 6.56
C GLN A 9 7.81 3.86 5.31
N VAL A 10 6.96 4.28 4.38
CA VAL A 10 6.80 3.64 3.08
C VAL A 10 7.14 4.63 1.98
N ARG A 11 8.07 4.24 1.12
CA ARG A 11 8.52 5.02 -0.04
C ARG A 11 8.50 4.18 -1.31
N THR A 12 8.29 4.81 -2.45
CA THR A 12 8.47 4.13 -3.74
C THR A 12 9.94 3.91 -4.04
N ARG A 13 10.24 3.06 -5.02
CA ARG A 13 11.61 2.82 -5.52
C ARG A 13 12.28 4.10 -6.03
N SER A 14 11.51 5.06 -6.54
CA SER A 14 11.98 6.39 -6.95
C SER A 14 12.17 7.37 -5.78
N GLY A 15 11.95 6.93 -4.54
CA GLY A 15 12.14 7.73 -3.33
C GLY A 15 10.95 8.59 -2.93
N GLN A 16 9.78 8.45 -3.58
CA GLN A 16 8.61 9.25 -3.23
C GLN A 16 7.96 8.73 -1.93
N PRO A 17 7.76 9.58 -0.90
CA PRO A 17 7.12 9.14 0.33
C PRO A 17 5.62 8.93 0.14
N LEU A 18 5.14 7.74 0.50
CA LEU A 18 3.73 7.37 0.45
C LEU A 18 3.03 7.56 1.79
N GLY A 19 3.70 7.35 2.91
CA GLY A 19 3.13 7.49 4.25
C GLY A 19 3.78 6.53 5.25
N VAL A 20 3.03 6.16 6.28
CA VAL A 20 3.44 5.17 7.29
C VAL A 20 2.47 4.01 7.35
N VAL A 21 2.98 2.80 7.63
CA VAL A 21 2.12 1.63 7.86
C VAL A 21 1.37 1.81 9.18
N THR A 22 0.05 1.66 9.15
CA THR A 22 -0.80 1.74 10.35
C THR A 22 -1.48 0.42 10.68
N ASP A 23 -1.57 -0.49 9.72
CA ASP A 23 -2.21 -1.79 9.91
C ASP A 23 -1.67 -2.81 8.90
N VAL A 24 -1.77 -4.09 9.24
CA VAL A 24 -1.32 -5.21 8.40
C VAL A 24 -2.41 -6.28 8.38
N SER A 25 -2.89 -6.61 7.18
CA SER A 25 -3.82 -7.72 6.98
C SER A 25 -3.07 -9.00 6.68
N VAL A 26 -3.33 -10.02 7.49
CA VAL A 26 -2.72 -11.34 7.42
C VAL A 26 -3.77 -12.34 6.97
N ASP A 27 -3.40 -13.19 6.03
CA ASP A 27 -4.20 -14.34 5.66
C ASP A 27 -4.17 -15.38 6.79
N ALA A 28 -5.33 -15.69 7.36
CA ALA A 28 -5.44 -16.52 8.55
C ALA A 28 -5.08 -18.00 8.31
N GLU A 29 -5.27 -18.48 7.08
CA GLU A 29 -5.02 -19.88 6.71
C GLU A 29 -3.51 -20.13 6.51
N THR A 30 -2.84 -19.22 5.80
CA THR A 30 -1.41 -19.34 5.49
C THR A 30 -0.50 -18.63 6.49
N GLN A 31 -1.08 -17.83 7.39
CA GLN A 31 -0.36 -16.95 8.31
C GLN A 31 0.61 -15.99 7.60
N THR A 32 0.30 -15.64 6.35
CA THR A 32 1.14 -14.75 5.55
C THR A 32 0.53 -13.36 5.41
N ILE A 33 1.39 -12.34 5.34
CA ILE A 33 0.92 -10.97 5.10
C ILE A 33 0.33 -10.89 3.69
N ARG A 34 -0.88 -10.38 3.58
CA ARG A 34 -1.55 -10.13 2.30
C ARG A 34 -1.42 -8.67 1.89
N GLN A 35 -1.63 -7.76 2.84
CA GLN A 35 -1.76 -6.33 2.55
C GLN A 35 -1.31 -5.46 3.71
N TYR A 36 -0.78 -4.28 3.37
CA TYR A 36 -0.38 -3.23 4.30
C TYR A 36 -1.28 -2.01 4.11
N THR A 37 -1.78 -1.47 5.21
CA THR A 37 -2.52 -0.21 5.22
C THR A 37 -1.55 0.92 5.52
N VAL A 38 -1.37 1.83 4.57
CA VAL A 38 -0.47 2.97 4.67
C VAL A 38 -1.29 4.26 4.75
N ARG A 39 -1.07 5.06 5.79
CA ARG A 39 -1.75 6.35 5.94
C ARG A 39 -0.79 7.50 5.67
N ARG A 40 -1.28 8.47 4.90
CA ARG A 40 -0.64 9.76 4.67
C ARG A 40 -1.52 10.87 5.19
N ARG A 41 -1.00 11.65 6.15
CA ARG A 41 -1.67 12.86 6.64
C ARG A 41 -1.17 14.07 5.85
N ARG A 42 -2.07 14.84 5.23
CA ARG A 42 -1.72 16.16 4.70
C ARG A 42 -1.90 17.21 5.79
N LEU A 43 -0.79 17.80 6.23
CA LEU A 43 -0.78 18.79 7.31
C LEU A 43 -1.64 20.02 7.00
N LEU A 44 -1.73 20.42 5.73
CA LEU A 44 -2.42 21.64 5.30
C LEU A 44 -3.95 21.49 5.23
N THR A 45 -4.48 20.29 4.93
CA THR A 45 -5.92 20.09 4.72
C THR A 45 -6.58 19.25 5.81
N GLY A 46 -5.79 18.69 6.74
CA GLY A 46 -6.28 17.73 7.74
C GLY A 46 -6.75 16.40 7.15
N SER A 47 -6.78 16.26 5.83
CA SER A 47 -7.26 15.06 5.14
C SER A 47 -6.24 13.93 5.28
N THR A 48 -6.74 12.76 5.66
CA THR A 48 -5.94 11.54 5.72
C THR A 48 -6.27 10.71 4.48
N LYS A 49 -5.25 10.42 3.67
CA LYS A 49 -5.37 9.46 2.57
C LYS A 49 -4.89 8.10 3.07
N THR A 50 -5.73 7.09 2.95
CA THR A 50 -5.36 5.70 3.20
C THR A 50 -5.02 5.05 1.87
N LEU A 51 -3.91 4.34 1.83
CA LEU A 51 -3.43 3.56 0.71
C LEU A 51 -3.38 2.09 1.15
N LEU A 52 -3.77 1.21 0.25
CA LEU A 52 -3.68 -0.22 0.45
C LEU A 52 -2.57 -0.75 -0.46
N ILE A 53 -1.57 -1.38 0.13
CA ILE A 53 -0.40 -1.91 -0.59
C ILE A 53 -0.43 -3.42 -0.49
N ASP A 54 -0.52 -4.10 -1.62
CA ASP A 54 -0.44 -5.55 -1.67
C ASP A 54 0.99 -6.01 -1.40
N ARG A 55 1.17 -7.15 -0.72
CA ARG A 55 2.51 -7.70 -0.45
C ARG A 55 3.37 -7.84 -1.71
N ARG A 56 2.77 -8.10 -2.87
CA ARG A 56 3.48 -8.24 -4.16
C ARG A 56 4.13 -6.95 -4.64
N GLN A 57 3.67 -5.79 -4.18
CA GLN A 57 4.22 -4.49 -4.54
C GLN A 57 5.44 -4.11 -3.69
N VAL A 58 5.74 -4.87 -2.62
CA VAL A 58 6.87 -4.60 -1.74
C VAL A 58 8.14 -5.17 -2.36
N VAL A 59 9.07 -4.28 -2.68
CA VAL A 59 10.38 -4.64 -3.27
C VAL A 59 11.36 -5.08 -2.19
N GLY A 60 11.24 -4.49 -1.00
CA GLY A 60 12.10 -4.85 0.12
C GLY A 60 11.92 -3.92 1.32
N PHE A 61 12.77 -4.15 2.30
CA PHE A 61 12.89 -3.36 3.51
C PHE A 61 14.34 -2.92 3.66
N ASP A 62 14.53 -1.69 4.13
CA ASP A 62 15.82 -1.06 4.38
C ASP A 62 15.82 -0.40 5.76
N GLU A 63 16.97 0.13 6.19
CA GLU A 63 17.15 0.85 7.46
C GLU A 63 16.12 1.97 7.67
N ASP A 64 15.68 2.59 6.57
CA ASP A 64 14.76 3.73 6.58
C ASP A 64 13.27 3.31 6.52
N GLY A 65 12.97 2.09 6.07
CA GLY A 65 11.59 1.58 5.99
C GLY A 65 11.28 0.66 4.80
N MET A 66 10.00 0.59 4.44
CA MET A 66 9.48 -0.26 3.37
C MET A 66 9.63 0.43 2.01
N ILE A 67 10.14 -0.31 1.03
CA ILE A 67 10.28 0.13 -0.36
C ILE A 67 9.26 -0.62 -1.20
N VAL A 68 8.44 0.12 -1.93
CA VAL A 68 7.41 -0.42 -2.83
C VAL A 68 7.70 -0.03 -4.28
N GLU A 69 7.19 -0.80 -5.23
CA GLU A 69 7.26 -0.44 -6.64
C GLU A 69 6.53 0.88 -6.91
N ASP A 70 7.07 1.68 -7.83
CA ASP A 70 6.40 2.88 -8.31
C ASP A 70 5.12 2.48 -9.04
N ALA A 71 3.99 2.66 -8.36
CA ALA A 71 2.69 2.39 -8.94
C ALA A 71 2.34 3.47 -9.98
N SER A 72 2.68 3.23 -11.26
CA SER A 72 2.03 3.90 -12.39
C SER A 72 0.68 3.23 -12.61
N VAL A 73 -0.35 3.63 -11.87
CA VAL A 73 -1.71 3.14 -12.14
C VAL A 73 -2.41 4.18 -13.01
N PRO A 74 -2.62 3.94 -14.32
CA PRO A 74 -3.80 4.49 -14.97
C PRO A 74 -5.01 3.83 -14.31
N ASP A 75 -5.88 4.66 -13.76
CA ASP A 75 -7.19 4.28 -13.24
C ASP A 75 -7.98 3.59 -14.37
N ALA A 76 -7.87 2.27 -14.44
CA ALA A 76 -8.75 1.43 -15.23
C ALA A 76 -9.68 0.75 -14.23
N ALA A 77 -10.67 1.50 -13.77
CA ALA A 77 -11.91 0.91 -13.28
C ALA A 77 -12.31 -0.21 -14.25
N PRO A 78 -12.66 -1.42 -13.78
CA PRO A 78 -13.24 -2.42 -14.66
C PRO A 78 -14.51 -1.80 -15.23
N SER A 79 -14.50 -1.45 -16.51
CA SER A 79 -15.70 -1.11 -17.25
C SER A 79 -16.59 -2.34 -17.23
N VAL A 80 -17.48 -2.40 -16.24
CA VAL A 80 -18.62 -3.30 -16.22
C VAL A 80 -19.46 -2.88 -17.43
N SER A 81 -19.27 -3.58 -18.54
CA SER A 81 -20.13 -3.44 -19.71
C SER A 81 -21.51 -3.94 -19.31
N PRO A 82 -22.58 -3.13 -19.40
CA PRO A 82 -23.92 -3.69 -19.32
C PRO A 82 -24.12 -4.54 -20.57
N GLN A 83 -24.19 -5.86 -20.43
CA GLN A 83 -24.68 -6.73 -21.50
C GLN A 83 -26.12 -6.31 -21.85
N PRO A 84 -26.46 -6.06 -23.12
CA PRO A 84 -27.84 -5.86 -23.53
C PRO A 84 -28.62 -7.16 -23.37
N ALA A 85 -29.78 -7.08 -22.72
CA ALA A 85 -30.76 -8.15 -22.63
C ALA A 85 -31.18 -8.63 -24.03
N THR A 86 -31.26 -9.95 -24.20
CA THR A 86 -31.87 -10.61 -25.36
C THR A 86 -33.37 -10.77 -25.12
#